data_AF-A0A9N9YRZ1-F1
#
_entry.id   AF-A0A9N9YRZ1-F1
#
_cell.length_a   1.000
_cell.length_b   1.000
_cell.length_c   1.000
_cell.angle_alpha   90.00
_cell.angle_beta   90.00
_cell.angle_gamma   90.00
#
_symmetry.space_group_name_H-M   'P 1'
#
loop_
_entity.id
_entity.type
_entity.pdbx_description
1 polymer ?
#
loop_
_entity_poly.entity_id
_entity_poly.type
_entity_poly.pdbx_seq_one_letter_code
_entity_poly.pdbx_strand_id
1 'polypeptide(L)'
;MTVPGDLDASRGKTMSESGREEFFRVAKQLKDFYLKVRDDPDHYCLAPLPRARGTKPPLTDPEKTLVIPPVPSPADVASATISSMGRIDKIIARQHGDIEVHSPWVAGEELRSSIGLFLGTFREELSLSVAYNEAWHVENEVIGFTLLTKASHFEVEPAEIDSTDRRSGII
;
A
#
# COMPACT_ATOMS: atom_id res chain seq x y z
N MET A 1 15.24 -2.38 -15.17
CA MET A 1 15.74 -0.99 -15.15
C MET A 1 15.48 -0.41 -13.78
N THR A 2 16.48 -0.41 -12.92
CA THR A 2 16.43 0.18 -11.58
C THR A 2 16.90 1.62 -11.71
N VAL A 3 16.05 2.57 -11.34
CA VAL A 3 16.44 3.99 -11.25
C VAL A 3 17.31 4.13 -9.99
N PRO A 4 18.59 4.52 -10.08
CA PRO A 4 19.42 4.69 -8.89
C PRO A 4 18.89 5.84 -8.05
N GLY A 5 18.55 5.56 -6.78
CA GLY A 5 18.27 6.57 -5.78
C GLY A 5 19.58 7.15 -5.27
N ASP A 6 20.04 8.23 -5.90
CA ASP A 6 21.23 8.97 -5.50
C ASP A 6 20.89 9.85 -4.28
N LEU A 7 20.93 9.24 -3.09
CA LEU A 7 20.54 9.88 -1.82
C LEU A 7 21.69 10.59 -1.10
N ASP A 8 22.89 10.68 -1.68
CA ASP A 8 24.08 11.12 -0.92
C ASP A 8 24.98 12.16 -1.61
N ALA A 9 24.40 13.15 -2.30
CA ALA A 9 25.21 14.23 -2.90
C ALA A 9 24.53 15.61 -3.09
N SER A 10 23.60 16.04 -2.23
CA SER A 10 23.10 17.44 -2.33
C SER A 10 22.71 18.11 -1.02
N ARG A 11 23.54 17.94 0.02
CA ARG A 11 23.46 18.80 1.21
C ARG A 11 24.04 20.19 0.87
N GLY A 12 23.23 21.04 0.21
CA GLY A 12 23.51 22.47 0.04
C GLY A 12 23.45 23.04 -1.38
N LYS A 13 22.58 22.56 -2.28
CA LYS A 13 22.30 23.31 -3.52
C LYS A 13 21.14 24.26 -3.28
N THR A 14 21.42 25.54 -3.06
CA THR A 14 20.39 26.60 -3.03
C THR A 14 19.53 26.44 -4.28
N MET A 15 18.22 26.22 -4.11
CA MET A 15 17.29 26.12 -5.24
C MET A 15 17.47 27.35 -6.12
N SER A 16 17.72 27.14 -7.43
CA SER A 16 17.70 28.24 -8.38
C SER A 16 16.32 28.89 -8.37
N GLU A 17 16.24 30.19 -8.68
CA GLU A 17 14.95 30.91 -8.73
C GLU A 17 13.97 30.21 -9.68
N SER A 18 14.47 29.69 -10.80
CA SER A 18 13.73 28.86 -11.75
C SER A 18 13.18 27.56 -11.12
N GLY A 19 13.97 26.84 -10.32
CA GLY A 19 13.49 25.64 -9.62
C GLY A 19 12.46 25.96 -8.53
N ARG A 20 12.58 27.12 -7.88
CA ARG A 20 11.61 27.60 -6.89
C ARG A 20 10.27 27.94 -7.53
N GLU A 21 10.28 28.63 -8.66
CA GLU A 21 9.08 28.97 -9.42
C GLU A 21 8.35 27.72 -9.94
N GLU A 22 9.10 26.76 -10.48
CA GLU A 22 8.53 25.49 -10.92
C GLU A 22 7.90 24.72 -9.76
N PHE A 23 8.58 24.63 -8.61
CA PHE A 23 8.02 24.01 -7.42
C PHE A 23 6.70 24.67 -7.00
N PHE A 24 6.64 25.99 -6.93
CA PHE A 24 5.40 26.70 -6.58
C PHE A 24 4.28 26.50 -7.60
N ARG A 25 4.62 26.42 -8.90
CA ARG A 25 3.65 26.13 -9.96
C ARG A 25 3.03 24.75 -9.76
N VAL A 26 3.85 23.71 -9.56
CA VAL A 26 3.38 22.33 -9.34
C VAL A 26 2.61 22.22 -8.03
N ALA A 27 3.11 22.80 -6.95
CA ALA A 27 2.44 22.81 -5.65
C ALA A 27 1.06 23.48 -5.73
N LYS A 28 0.95 24.57 -6.50
CA LYS A 28 -0.34 25.23 -6.77
C LYS A 28 -1.29 24.33 -7.55
N GLN A 29 -0.82 23.70 -8.63
CA GLN A 29 -1.64 22.75 -9.41
C GLN A 29 -2.15 21.59 -8.55
N LEU A 30 -1.28 21.03 -7.71
CA LEU A 30 -1.63 19.94 -6.80
C LEU A 30 -2.68 20.39 -5.77
N LYS A 31 -2.47 21.57 -5.17
CA LYS A 31 -3.44 22.19 -4.25
C LYS A 31 -4.79 22.39 -4.94
N ASP A 32 -4.81 22.99 -6.12
CA ASP A 32 -6.04 23.31 -6.85
C ASP A 32 -6.79 22.02 -7.25
N PHE A 33 -6.07 20.97 -7.64
CA PHE A 33 -6.64 19.65 -7.90
C PHE A 33 -7.33 19.06 -6.66
N TYR A 34 -6.65 19.01 -5.51
CA TYR A 34 -7.24 18.44 -4.30
C TYR A 34 -8.40 19.28 -3.74
N LEU A 35 -8.34 20.61 -3.88
CA LEU A 35 -9.45 21.48 -3.51
C LEU A 35 -10.68 21.22 -4.39
N LYS A 36 -10.50 21.04 -5.69
CA LYS A 36 -11.58 20.69 -6.61
C LYS A 36 -12.26 19.37 -6.22
N VAL A 37 -11.49 18.35 -5.84
CA VAL A 37 -12.05 17.05 -5.41
C VAL A 37 -12.73 17.14 -4.04
N ARG A 38 -12.15 17.90 -3.10
CA ARG A 38 -12.71 18.08 -1.74
C ARG A 38 -14.04 18.83 -1.77
N ASP A 39 -14.13 19.88 -2.57
CA ASP A 39 -15.29 20.78 -2.63
C ASP A 39 -16.36 20.29 -3.63
N ASP A 40 -16.14 19.17 -4.31
CA ASP A 40 -17.12 18.52 -5.17
C ASP A 40 -18.15 17.77 -4.31
N PRO A 41 -19.43 18.16 -4.33
CA PRO A 41 -20.48 17.55 -3.50
C PRO A 41 -20.66 16.05 -3.78
N ASP A 42 -20.39 15.59 -5.00
CA ASP A 42 -20.54 14.18 -5.38
C ASP A 42 -19.35 13.33 -4.91
N HIS A 43 -18.16 13.93 -4.74
CA HIS A 43 -16.99 13.25 -4.18
C HIS A 43 -16.97 13.31 -2.64
N TYR A 44 -17.54 14.35 -2.05
CA TYR A 44 -17.59 14.49 -0.60
C TYR A 44 -18.36 13.36 0.08
N CYS A 45 -19.48 12.92 -0.51
CA CYS A 45 -20.29 11.83 0.04
C CYS A 45 -19.56 10.47 0.03
N LEU A 46 -18.51 10.33 -0.79
CA LEU A 46 -17.65 9.15 -0.85
C LEU A 46 -16.48 9.19 0.14
N ALA A 47 -16.22 10.33 0.79
CA ALA A 47 -15.13 10.44 1.75
C ALA A 47 -15.42 9.57 3.00
N PRO A 48 -14.48 8.73 3.44
CA PRO A 48 -14.66 7.96 4.67
C PRO A 48 -15.02 8.88 5.84
N LEU A 49 -15.99 8.47 6.66
CA LEU A 49 -16.51 9.25 7.80
C LEU A 49 -15.42 9.84 8.73
N PRO A 50 -14.27 9.16 8.99
CA PRO A 50 -13.17 9.76 9.75
C PRO A 50 -12.53 10.96 9.04
N ARG A 51 -12.43 10.94 7.70
CA ARG A 51 -11.95 12.06 6.87
C ARG A 51 -12.95 13.21 6.86
N ALA A 52 -14.24 12.92 6.88
CA ALA A 52 -15.33 13.91 6.95
C ALA A 52 -15.33 14.73 8.26
N ARG A 53 -14.71 14.23 9.34
CA ARG A 53 -14.58 14.98 10.61
C ARG A 53 -13.50 16.07 10.58
N GLY A 54 -12.50 15.95 9.70
CA GLY A 54 -11.39 16.91 9.56
C GLY A 54 -11.54 17.88 8.39
N THR A 55 -12.40 17.57 7.43
CA THR A 55 -12.80 18.48 6.36
C THR A 55 -13.95 19.35 6.83
N LYS A 56 -13.97 20.63 6.45
CA LYS A 56 -15.18 21.45 6.65
C LYS A 56 -16.34 20.69 5.98
N PRO A 57 -17.48 20.50 6.65
CA PRO A 57 -18.65 20.00 5.95
C PRO A 57 -18.90 20.93 4.76
N PRO A 58 -19.16 20.40 3.55
CA PRO A 58 -19.58 21.23 2.45
C PRO A 58 -20.81 22.00 2.90
N LEU A 59 -21.05 23.13 2.25
CA LEU A 59 -22.28 23.88 2.40
C LEU A 59 -23.43 23.01 1.85
N THR A 60 -23.84 21.98 2.58
CA THR A 60 -25.03 21.21 2.27
C THR A 60 -26.22 22.03 2.68
N ASP A 61 -26.99 22.41 1.67
CA ASP A 61 -28.38 22.81 1.81
C ASP A 61 -29.09 21.79 2.73
N PRO A 62 -29.71 22.19 3.85
CA PRO A 62 -30.31 21.28 4.83
C PRO A 62 -31.37 20.34 4.26
N GLU A 63 -31.86 20.57 3.04
CA GLU A 63 -32.82 19.71 2.34
C GLU A 63 -32.17 18.60 1.49
N LYS A 64 -30.86 18.66 1.20
CA LYS A 64 -30.17 17.59 0.49
C LYS A 64 -29.74 16.52 1.48
N THR A 65 -30.65 15.58 1.74
CA THR A 65 -30.32 14.29 2.35
C THR A 65 -29.07 13.73 1.68
N LEU A 66 -28.07 13.31 2.48
CA LEU A 66 -26.86 12.66 1.97
C LEU A 66 -27.27 11.39 1.20
N VAL A 67 -27.43 11.51 -0.12
CA VAL A 67 -27.71 10.37 -0.99
C VAL A 67 -26.41 9.61 -1.11
N ILE A 68 -26.35 8.45 -0.46
CA ILE A 68 -25.25 7.50 -0.64
C ILE A 68 -25.36 7.01 -2.09
N PRO A 69 -24.36 7.27 -2.95
CA PRO A 69 -24.40 6.79 -4.32
C PRO A 69 -24.41 5.26 -4.34
N PRO A 70 -25.08 4.63 -5.31
CA PRO A 70 -25.10 3.18 -5.40
C PRO A 70 -23.68 2.63 -5.61
N VAL A 71 -23.43 1.43 -5.07
CA VAL A 71 -22.15 0.73 -5.28
C VAL A 71 -21.92 0.57 -6.80
N PRO A 72 -20.77 1.01 -7.33
CA PRO A 72 -20.50 0.87 -8.75
C PRO A 72 -20.42 -0.60 -9.14
N SER A 73 -20.78 -0.91 -10.38
CA SER A 73 -20.63 -2.26 -10.92
C SER A 73 -19.17 -2.72 -10.79
N PRO A 74 -18.92 -3.98 -10.44
CA PRO A 74 -17.57 -4.54 -10.41
C PRO A 74 -16.91 -4.41 -11.79
N ALA A 75 -15.58 -4.36 -11.81
CA ALA A 75 -14.84 -4.45 -13.06
C ALA A 75 -15.03 -5.85 -13.69
N ASP A 76 -15.04 -5.92 -15.02
CA ASP A 76 -15.22 -7.18 -15.77
C ASP A 76 -14.14 -8.22 -15.43
N VAL A 77 -12.96 -7.77 -15.02
CA VAL A 77 -11.85 -8.60 -14.57
C VAL A 77 -11.35 -8.07 -13.23
N ALA A 78 -11.55 -8.84 -12.15
CA ALA A 78 -10.94 -8.57 -10.87
C ALA A 78 -9.42 -8.79 -10.97
N SER A 79 -8.64 -7.73 -10.75
CA SER A 79 -7.19 -7.83 -10.68
C SER A 79 -6.75 -8.22 -9.27
N ALA A 80 -5.68 -9.02 -9.18
CA ALA A 80 -4.98 -9.28 -7.94
C ALA A 80 -3.63 -8.57 -7.97
N THR A 81 -3.29 -7.88 -6.89
CA THR A 81 -1.96 -7.31 -6.69
C THR A 81 -1.28 -8.00 -5.52
N ILE A 82 0.04 -8.17 -5.60
CA ILE A 82 0.82 -8.74 -4.51
C ILE A 82 1.92 -7.78 -4.09
N SER A 83 2.01 -7.56 -2.78
CA SER A 83 3.06 -6.78 -2.14
C SER A 83 3.86 -7.69 -1.21
N SER A 84 5.17 -7.78 -1.46
CA SER A 84 6.11 -8.44 -0.56
C SER A 84 6.62 -7.43 0.46
N MET A 85 6.30 -7.65 1.73
CA MET A 85 6.77 -6.83 2.85
C MET A 85 8.10 -7.34 3.43
N GLY A 86 8.54 -8.53 3.00
CA GLY A 86 9.77 -9.15 3.49
C GLY A 86 9.70 -9.48 4.98
N ARG A 87 10.83 -9.28 5.68
CA ARG A 87 10.95 -9.58 7.11
C ARG A 87 10.46 -8.41 7.96
N ILE A 88 9.23 -8.52 8.45
CA ILE A 88 8.55 -7.51 9.27
C ILE A 88 9.28 -7.28 10.59
N ASP A 89 10.02 -8.27 11.10
CA ASP A 89 10.83 -8.15 12.33
C ASP A 89 11.86 -7.01 12.27
N LYS A 90 12.23 -6.55 11.06
CA LYS A 90 13.15 -5.41 10.88
C LYS A 90 12.45 -4.05 10.94
N ILE A 91 11.13 -4.03 10.87
CA ILE A 91 10.30 -2.83 10.79
C ILE A 91 9.54 -2.63 12.11
N ILE A 92 8.93 -3.70 12.63
CA ILE A 92 8.18 -3.71 13.89
C ILE A 92 8.96 -4.56 14.89
N ALA A 93 9.32 -3.95 16.02
CA ALA A 93 9.97 -4.69 17.09
C ALA A 93 8.97 -5.65 17.76
N ARG A 94 9.44 -6.84 18.11
CA ARG A 94 8.61 -7.84 18.80
C ARG A 94 8.21 -7.41 20.20
N GLN A 95 9.01 -6.58 20.85
CA GLN A 95 8.79 -6.10 22.21
C GLN A 95 8.88 -4.57 22.27
N HIS A 96 7.89 -3.94 22.89
CA HIS A 96 7.87 -2.53 23.22
C HIS A 96 7.59 -2.36 24.71
N GLY A 97 8.66 -2.30 25.52
CA GLY A 97 8.53 -2.28 26.98
C GLY A 97 7.92 -3.58 27.50
N ASP A 98 6.75 -3.51 28.13
CA ASP A 98 6.01 -4.67 28.63
C ASP A 98 5.02 -5.27 27.60
N ILE A 99 4.97 -4.71 26.37
CA ILE A 99 4.05 -5.14 25.32
C ILE A 99 4.78 -6.04 24.31
N GLU A 100 4.28 -7.26 24.12
CA GLU A 100 4.74 -8.19 23.09
C GLU A 100 3.80 -8.14 21.87
N VAL A 101 4.38 -8.08 20.67
CA VAL A 101 3.66 -8.11 19.38
C VAL A 101 3.74 -9.52 18.81
N HIS A 102 2.57 -10.10 18.49
CA HIS A 102 2.49 -11.48 17.99
C HIS A 102 2.16 -11.57 16.50
N SER A 103 1.17 -10.81 16.03
CA SER A 103 0.61 -10.98 14.69
C SER A 103 0.34 -9.64 14.03
N PRO A 104 1.39 -8.96 13.51
CA PRO A 104 1.21 -7.74 12.73
C PRO A 104 0.49 -8.08 11.42
N TRP A 105 -0.48 -7.26 11.06
CA TRP A 105 -1.27 -7.40 9.83
C TRP A 105 -1.38 -6.04 9.13
N VAL A 106 -1.74 -6.08 7.85
CA VAL A 106 -1.93 -4.87 7.04
C VAL A 106 -3.42 -4.64 6.82
N ALA A 107 -3.86 -3.42 7.08
CA ALA A 107 -5.14 -2.91 6.60
C ALA A 107 -4.91 -2.26 5.23
N GLY A 108 -5.51 -2.80 4.18
CA GLY A 108 -5.58 -2.19 2.86
C GLY A 108 -7.00 -1.71 2.56
N GLU A 109 -7.15 -0.53 1.96
CA GLU A 109 -8.43 -0.07 1.41
C GLU A 109 -8.53 -0.49 -0.07
N GLU A 110 -9.15 -1.64 -0.35
CA GLU A 110 -9.54 -2.01 -1.71
C GLU A 110 -10.87 -1.31 -2.04
N LEU A 111 -10.81 -0.18 -2.73
CA LEU A 111 -12.00 0.63 -3.07
C LEU A 111 -12.74 0.13 -4.33
N ARG A 112 -12.24 -0.95 -4.95
CA ARG A 112 -12.81 -1.59 -6.16
C ARG A 112 -12.87 -3.10 -5.96
N SER A 113 -13.29 -3.82 -6.99
CA SER A 113 -13.33 -5.28 -7.04
C SER A 113 -11.94 -5.95 -7.10
N SER A 114 -10.84 -5.22 -6.89
CA SER A 114 -9.49 -5.79 -6.81
C SER A 114 -9.23 -6.50 -5.49
N ILE A 115 -8.26 -7.40 -5.49
CA ILE A 115 -7.77 -8.11 -4.30
C ILE A 115 -6.31 -7.70 -4.05
N GLY A 116 -6.02 -7.28 -2.82
CA GLY A 116 -4.67 -6.96 -2.37
C GLY A 116 -4.08 -8.11 -1.55
N LEU A 117 -3.00 -8.71 -2.02
CA LEU A 117 -2.24 -9.76 -1.32
C LEU A 117 -1.00 -9.16 -0.65
N PHE A 118 -0.76 -9.49 0.61
CA PHE A 118 0.40 -9.01 1.37
C PHE A 118 1.16 -10.20 1.95
N LEU A 119 2.38 -10.40 1.50
CA LEU A 119 3.25 -11.47 1.95
C LEU A 119 4.32 -10.91 2.89
N GLY A 120 4.45 -11.48 4.09
CA GLY A 120 5.48 -11.07 5.03
C GLY A 120 5.85 -12.15 6.01
N THR A 121 7.03 -12.00 6.60
CA THR A 121 7.53 -12.90 7.66
C THR A 121 7.64 -12.14 8.96
N PHE A 122 7.09 -12.70 10.04
CA PHE A 122 7.23 -12.19 11.39
C PHE A 122 7.41 -13.36 12.36
N ARG A 123 8.36 -13.28 13.30
CA ARG A 123 8.69 -14.40 14.20
C ARG A 123 8.95 -15.72 13.48
N GLU A 124 9.60 -15.64 12.32
CA GLU A 124 9.91 -16.80 11.47
C GLU A 124 8.68 -17.47 10.85
N GLU A 125 7.49 -16.91 11.05
CA GLU A 125 6.26 -17.37 10.42
C GLU A 125 5.97 -16.55 9.16
N LEU A 126 5.85 -17.24 8.02
CA LEU A 126 5.41 -16.64 6.76
C LEU A 126 3.88 -16.52 6.75
N SER A 127 3.39 -15.30 6.58
CA SER A 127 1.96 -14.99 6.52
C SER A 127 1.61 -14.35 5.19
N LEU A 128 0.52 -14.83 4.58
CA LEU A 128 -0.14 -14.22 3.44
C LEU A 128 -1.46 -13.63 3.93
N SER A 129 -1.57 -12.30 3.90
CA SER A 129 -2.78 -11.56 4.25
C SER A 129 -3.49 -11.10 2.98
N VAL A 130 -4.81 -10.97 3.04
CA VAL A 130 -5.62 -10.45 1.94
C VAL A 130 -6.48 -9.29 2.43
N ALA A 131 -6.50 -8.21 1.63
CA ALA A 131 -7.51 -7.17 1.70
C ALA A 131 -8.44 -7.28 0.48
N TYR A 132 -9.74 -7.16 0.71
CA TYR A 132 -10.76 -7.16 -0.33
C TYR A 132 -11.95 -6.30 0.12
N ASN A 133 -12.83 -6.00 -0.82
CA ASN A 133 -14.06 -5.29 -0.52
C ASN A 133 -15.26 -6.24 -0.50
N GLU A 134 -15.97 -6.27 0.63
CA GLU A 134 -17.14 -7.12 0.84
C GLU A 134 -18.32 -6.78 -0.08
N ALA A 135 -18.32 -5.59 -0.72
CA ALA A 135 -19.33 -5.24 -1.70
C ALA A 135 -19.22 -6.05 -3.01
N TRP A 136 -18.05 -6.64 -3.29
CA TRP A 136 -17.81 -7.39 -4.53
C TRP A 136 -17.29 -8.81 -4.32
N HIS A 137 -16.82 -9.16 -3.12
CA HIS A 137 -16.28 -10.50 -2.81
C HIS A 137 -16.85 -11.05 -1.51
N VAL A 138 -16.92 -12.37 -1.39
CA VAL A 138 -17.30 -13.06 -0.15
C VAL A 138 -16.10 -13.77 0.48
N GLU A 139 -16.06 -13.82 1.80
CA GLU A 139 -14.92 -14.34 2.56
C GLU A 139 -14.47 -15.74 2.11
N ASN A 140 -15.41 -16.67 1.92
CA ASN A 140 -15.10 -18.05 1.54
C ASN A 140 -14.43 -18.15 0.15
N GLU A 141 -14.83 -17.30 -0.78
CA GLU A 141 -14.23 -17.24 -2.12
C GLU A 141 -12.77 -16.76 -2.01
N VAL A 142 -12.55 -15.70 -1.25
CA VAL A 142 -11.24 -15.10 -1.04
C VAL A 142 -10.30 -16.05 -0.30
N ILE A 143 -10.81 -16.75 0.72
CA ILE A 143 -10.07 -17.81 1.42
C ILE A 143 -9.71 -18.93 0.44
N GLY A 144 -10.66 -19.38 -0.39
CA GLY A 144 -10.43 -20.41 -1.41
C GLY A 144 -9.30 -20.01 -2.36
N PHE A 145 -9.33 -18.78 -2.88
CA PHE A 145 -8.28 -18.22 -3.72
C PHE A 145 -6.91 -18.19 -3.00
N THR A 146 -6.88 -17.80 -1.72
CA THR A 146 -5.66 -17.75 -0.91
C THR A 146 -5.09 -19.14 -0.59
N LEU A 147 -5.95 -20.14 -0.40
CA LEU A 147 -5.51 -21.52 -0.17
C LEU A 147 -4.96 -22.19 -1.44
N LEU A 148 -5.56 -21.91 -2.60
CA LEU A 148 -5.04 -22.37 -3.89
C LEU A 148 -3.65 -21.81 -4.18
N THR A 149 -3.40 -20.53 -3.86
CA THR A 149 -2.07 -19.93 -4.02
C THR A 149 -1.03 -20.53 -3.06
N LYS A 150 -1.41 -20.95 -1.85
CA LYS A 150 -0.51 -21.72 -0.95
C LYS A 150 -0.16 -23.11 -1.50
N ALA A 151 -1.05 -23.74 -2.26
CA ALA A 151 -0.86 -25.08 -2.83
C ALA A 151 -0.10 -25.09 -4.17
N SER A 152 0.10 -23.91 -4.77
CA SER A 152 0.74 -23.74 -6.09
C SER A 152 2.26 -23.61 -5.94
N HIS A 153 2.99 -24.73 -6.07
CA HIS A 153 4.45 -24.85 -6.29
C HIS A 153 5.40 -23.86 -5.57
N PHE A 154 6.05 -24.32 -4.49
CA PHE A 154 7.35 -23.79 -4.05
C PHE A 154 8.47 -24.59 -4.72
N GLU A 155 9.02 -24.11 -5.84
CA GLU A 155 10.34 -24.56 -6.29
C GLU A 155 11.39 -23.79 -5.49
N VAL A 156 12.03 -24.48 -4.54
CA VAL A 156 13.27 -24.02 -3.94
C VAL A 156 14.40 -24.69 -4.71
N GLU A 157 14.92 -24.03 -5.74
CA GLU A 157 16.18 -24.42 -6.37
C GLU A 157 17.32 -24.20 -5.35
N PRO A 158 18.06 -25.24 -4.95
CA PRO A 158 19.22 -25.06 -4.08
C PRO A 158 20.29 -24.30 -4.86
N ALA A 159 20.69 -23.13 -4.34
CA ALA A 159 21.90 -22.48 -4.80
C ALA A 159 23.09 -23.34 -4.39
N GLU A 160 23.58 -24.18 -5.29
CA GLU A 160 24.89 -24.81 -5.15
C GLU A 160 25.95 -23.69 -5.08
N ILE A 161 26.42 -23.42 -3.87
CA ILE A 161 27.65 -22.66 -3.69
C ILE A 161 28.78 -23.65 -4.01
N ASP A 162 29.30 -23.53 -5.22
CA ASP A 162 30.51 -24.22 -5.65
C ASP A 162 31.66 -23.84 -4.70
N SER A 163 31.99 -24.75 -3.78
CA SER A 163 33.06 -24.59 -2.80
C SER A 163 34.47 -24.83 -3.36
N THR A 164 34.62 -24.85 -4.68
CA THR A 164 35.89 -25.14 -5.35
C THR A 164 36.70 -23.89 -5.67
N ASP A 165 36.96 -23.03 -4.68
CA ASP A 165 38.09 -22.10 -4.75
C ASP A 165 38.73 -21.87 -3.38
N ARG A 166 39.39 -22.92 -2.87
CA ARG A 166 40.37 -22.83 -1.77
C ARG A 166 41.58 -23.73 -2.03
N ARG A 167 42.44 -23.34 -2.97
CA ARG A 167 43.89 -23.61 -3.03
C ARG A 167 44.51 -22.42 -3.77
N SER A 168 45.57 -21.73 -3.37
CA SER A 168 46.72 -22.06 -2.51
C SER A 168 47.72 -20.88 -2.53
N GLY A 169 48.57 -20.77 -1.49
CA GLY A 169 49.82 -19.98 -1.44
C GLY A 169 49.72 -18.78 -0.48
N ILE A 170 50.33 -18.74 0.71
CA ILE A 170 51.77 -18.87 1.05
C ILE A 170 52.65 -18.13 0.04
N ILE A 171 52.93 -16.85 0.31
CA ILE A 171 54.26 -16.35 0.72
C ILE A 171 54.03 -15.29 1.81
#